data_AF-A0A151UE86-F1
#
_entry.id   AF-A0A151UE86-F1
#
_cell.length_a   1.000
_cell.length_b   1.000
_cell.length_c   1.000
_cell.angle_alpha   90.00
_cell.angle_beta   90.00
_cell.angle_gamma   90.00
#
_symmetry.space_group_name_H-M   'P 1'
#
loop_
_entity.id
_entity.type
_entity.pdbx_description
1 polymer ?
#
loop_
_entity_poly.entity_id
_entity_poly.type
_entity_poly.pdbx_seq_one_letter_code
_entity_poly.pdbx_strand_id
1 'polypeptide(L)'
;DLGDDRLGYIDLLFSHFVEPSLGFDTPVFLTDFPPELASLAKTKTDEDGELVAARFELYIEGLELANAYDELIDAEVLRSRFEADNAEREKLGLHVMPIDEFLLTALPQMTACAGIALGVDRLLMIATEHMQLEKVITFPASIS
;
A
#
# COMPACT_ATOMS: atom_id res chain seq x y z
N ASP A 1 2.58 -22.54 9.19
CA ASP A 1 3.76 -22.17 9.97
C ASP A 1 4.62 -21.33 9.03
N LEU A 2 4.71 -20.02 9.30
CA LEU A 2 5.48 -19.07 8.48
C LEU A 2 6.92 -18.93 9.01
N GLY A 3 7.32 -19.73 10.00
CA GLY A 3 8.66 -19.66 10.58
C GLY A 3 8.89 -18.32 11.28
N ASP A 4 9.94 -17.62 10.88
CA ASP A 4 10.32 -16.30 11.43
C ASP A 4 9.87 -15.12 10.54
N ASP A 5 9.00 -15.35 9.56
CA ASP A 5 8.49 -14.31 8.65
C ASP A 5 7.46 -13.39 9.35
N ARG A 6 7.98 -12.39 10.07
CA ARG A 6 7.19 -11.36 10.75
C ARG A 6 6.21 -10.67 9.80
N LEU A 7 6.61 -10.35 8.57
CA LEU A 7 5.77 -9.65 7.60
C LEU A 7 4.60 -10.54 7.16
N GLY A 8 4.87 -11.80 6.87
CA GLY A 8 3.83 -12.79 6.58
C GLY A 8 2.84 -12.95 7.73
N TYR A 9 3.28 -12.92 8.99
CA TYR A 9 2.37 -12.93 10.14
C TYR A 9 1.54 -11.66 10.26
N ILE A 10 2.13 -10.48 10.01
CA ILE A 10 1.38 -9.21 10.01
C ILE A 10 0.29 -9.25 8.95
N ASP A 11 0.62 -9.66 7.71
CA ASP A 11 -0.33 -9.78 6.60
C ASP A 11 -1.45 -10.78 6.91
N LEU A 12 -1.11 -11.96 7.46
CA LEU A 12 -2.07 -12.97 7.86
C LEU A 12 -3.04 -12.45 8.94
N LEU A 13 -2.51 -11.81 9.98
CA LEU A 13 -3.33 -11.27 11.06
C LEU A 13 -4.21 -10.14 10.57
N PHE A 14 -3.66 -9.25 9.75
CA PHE A 14 -4.37 -8.12 9.18
C PHE A 14 -5.55 -8.58 8.30
N SER A 15 -5.28 -9.41 7.29
CA SER A 15 -6.27 -9.89 6.33
C SER A 15 -7.41 -10.72 6.96
N HIS A 16 -7.14 -11.44 8.06
CA HIS A 16 -8.14 -12.33 8.66
C HIS A 16 -8.87 -11.73 9.87
N PHE A 17 -8.24 -10.81 10.61
CA PHE A 17 -8.81 -10.28 11.86
C PHE A 17 -9.12 -8.80 11.82
N VAL A 18 -8.44 -8.01 10.98
CA VAL A 18 -8.62 -6.55 10.93
C VAL A 18 -9.43 -6.17 9.71
N GLU A 19 -8.92 -6.45 8.51
CA GLU A 19 -9.52 -6.07 7.22
C GLU A 19 -11.00 -6.44 7.09
N PRO A 20 -11.47 -7.64 7.51
CA PRO A 20 -12.90 -8.01 7.39
C PRO A 20 -13.85 -7.21 8.28
N SER A 21 -13.34 -6.34 9.15
CA SER A 21 -14.14 -5.48 10.03
C SER A 21 -14.13 -4.01 9.61
N LEU A 22 -13.34 -3.63 8.61
CA LEU A 22 -13.13 -2.22 8.25
C LEU A 22 -14.23 -1.70 7.31
N GLY A 23 -14.72 -0.49 7.56
CA GLY A 23 -15.49 0.27 6.58
C GLY A 23 -16.98 -0.05 6.45
N PHE A 24 -17.54 -1.02 7.20
CA PHE A 24 -18.95 -1.44 7.07
C PHE A 24 -19.96 -0.48 7.72
N ASP A 25 -19.64 0.14 8.85
CA ASP A 25 -20.54 1.09 9.50
C ASP A 25 -20.31 2.53 9.00
N THR A 26 -19.03 2.90 8.83
CA THR A 26 -18.59 4.21 8.36
C THR A 26 -17.27 4.06 7.62
N PRO A 27 -16.89 4.98 6.72
CA PRO A 27 -15.54 5.01 6.16
C PRO A 27 -14.45 5.00 7.25
N VAL A 28 -13.45 4.12 7.11
CA VAL A 28 -12.35 3.98 8.07
C VAL A 28 -11.03 4.33 7.39
N PHE A 29 -10.26 5.22 8.02
CA PHE A 29 -8.86 5.43 7.69
C PHE A 29 -8.00 4.56 8.61
N LEU A 30 -7.24 3.65 8.02
CA LEU A 30 -6.19 2.92 8.71
C LEU A 30 -4.89 3.68 8.52
N THR A 31 -4.22 4.09 9.60
CA THR A 31 -3.03 4.95 9.55
C THR A 31 -1.85 4.29 10.26
N ASP A 32 -0.66 4.89 10.12
CA ASP A 32 0.52 4.60 10.95
C ASP A 32 0.95 3.12 10.87
N PHE A 33 1.20 2.69 9.64
CA PHE A 33 1.62 1.31 9.36
C PHE A 33 3.01 1.01 9.95
N PRO A 34 3.32 -0.27 10.22
CA PRO A 34 4.68 -0.68 10.53
C PRO A 34 5.70 -0.16 9.50
N PRO A 35 6.92 0.22 9.91
CA PRO A 35 7.91 0.84 9.05
C PRO A 35 8.39 -0.10 7.93
N GLU A 36 8.31 -1.42 8.14
CA GLU A 36 8.59 -2.43 7.12
C GLU A 36 7.55 -2.42 5.99
N LEU A 37 6.34 -1.88 6.25
CA LEU A 37 5.25 -1.69 5.29
C LEU A 37 5.19 -0.26 4.75
N ALA A 38 6.26 0.53 4.91
CA ALA A 38 6.31 1.92 4.48
C ALA A 38 6.18 2.09 2.97
N SER A 39 6.55 1.09 2.16
CA SER A 39 6.56 1.22 0.69
C SER A 39 7.35 2.48 0.27
N LEU A 40 6.70 3.46 -0.34
CA LEU A 40 7.26 4.76 -0.75
C LEU A 40 7.07 5.87 0.29
N ALA A 41 6.45 5.60 1.44
CA ALA A 41 6.20 6.59 2.47
C ALA A 41 7.44 6.91 3.32
N LYS A 42 7.50 8.14 3.84
CA LYS A 42 8.38 8.52 4.94
C LYS A 42 8.05 7.70 6.20
N THR A 43 9.03 7.53 7.07
CA THR A 43 8.82 7.05 8.43
C THR A 43 8.84 8.23 9.40
N LYS A 44 8.05 8.13 10.47
CA LYS A 44 7.96 9.11 11.56
C LYS A 44 7.85 8.38 12.90
N THR A 45 8.14 9.07 13.99
CA THR A 45 7.79 8.60 15.34
C THR A 45 6.38 9.09 15.66
N ASP A 46 5.51 8.19 16.11
CA ASP A 46 4.15 8.53 16.55
C ASP A 46 4.10 9.10 17.98
N GLU A 47 2.89 9.31 18.50
CA GLU A 47 2.67 9.88 19.84
C GLU A 47 3.09 8.93 20.97
N ASP A 48 3.10 7.62 20.71
CA ASP A 48 3.50 6.59 21.66
C ASP A 48 5.01 6.31 21.64
N GLY A 49 5.73 6.93 20.70
CA GLY A 49 7.18 6.82 20.56
C GLY A 49 7.63 5.70 19.61
N GLU A 50 6.70 5.09 18.88
CA GLU A 50 6.97 4.01 17.95
C GLU A 50 7.29 4.53 16.55
N LEU A 51 8.20 3.85 15.85
CA LEU A 51 8.53 4.19 14.46
C LEU A 51 7.45 3.62 13.54
N VAL A 52 6.75 4.48 12.81
CA VAL A 52 5.67 4.13 11.90
C VAL A 52 5.89 4.74 10.52
N ALA A 53 5.26 4.17 9.49
CA ALA A 53 5.17 4.75 8.17
C ALA A 53 4.05 5.80 8.13
N ALA A 54 4.33 6.97 7.56
CA ALA A 54 3.34 8.01 7.29
C ALA A 54 2.50 7.62 6.05
N ARG A 55 1.78 6.52 6.17
CA ARG A 55 0.89 5.92 5.17
C ARG A 55 -0.51 5.82 5.76
N PHE A 56 -1.53 5.95 4.92
CA PHE A 56 -2.88 5.55 5.28
C PHE A 56 -3.59 4.81 4.15
N GLU A 57 -4.55 3.99 4.52
CA GLU A 57 -5.50 3.36 3.61
C GLU A 57 -6.93 3.74 3.99
N LEU A 58 -7.80 3.90 2.99
CA LEU A 58 -9.21 4.18 3.17
C LEU A 58 -10.03 2.94 2.88
N TYR A 59 -10.86 2.52 3.83
CA TYR A 59 -11.79 1.41 3.69
C TYR A 59 -13.24 1.86 3.74
N ILE A 60 -14.07 1.39 2.81
CA ILE A 60 -15.53 1.62 2.76
C ILE A 60 -16.22 0.34 2.29
N GLU A 61 -17.28 -0.10 2.98
CA GLU A 61 -18.02 -1.34 2.70
C GLU A 61 -17.12 -2.58 2.59
N GLY A 62 -16.10 -2.67 3.45
CA GLY A 62 -15.13 -3.77 3.44
C GLY A 62 -14.13 -3.74 2.27
N LEU A 63 -14.13 -2.71 1.43
CA LEU A 63 -13.20 -2.55 0.32
C LEU A 63 -12.12 -1.53 0.67
N GLU A 64 -10.86 -1.82 0.34
CA GLU A 64 -9.80 -0.80 0.27
C GLU A 64 -10.04 0.09 -0.95
N LEU A 65 -10.29 1.38 -0.77
CA LEU A 65 -10.56 2.34 -1.86
C LEU A 65 -9.33 3.12 -2.26
N ALA A 66 -8.47 3.45 -1.31
CA ALA A 66 -7.34 4.30 -1.57
C ALA A 66 -6.17 4.00 -0.64
N ASN A 67 -4.98 4.27 -1.15
CA ASN A 67 -3.72 4.16 -0.43
C ASN A 67 -2.93 5.45 -0.63
N ALA A 68 -2.43 6.01 0.46
CA ALA A 68 -1.83 7.32 0.50
C ALA A 68 -0.54 7.35 1.32
N TYR A 69 0.38 8.22 0.91
CA TYR A 69 1.70 8.35 1.49
C TYR A 69 2.05 9.82 1.72
N ASP A 70 2.73 10.10 2.83
CA ASP A 70 3.66 11.23 2.88
C ASP A 70 4.95 10.80 2.18
N GLU A 71 5.25 11.36 1.01
CA GLU A 71 6.17 10.77 0.02
C GLU A 71 7.63 10.83 0.48
N LEU A 72 8.36 9.72 0.38
CA LEU A 72 9.80 9.68 0.63
C LEU A 72 10.56 10.37 -0.52
N ILE A 73 11.26 11.46 -0.21
CA ILE A 73 12.08 12.22 -1.18
C ILE A 73 13.59 11.92 -1.06
N ASP A 74 13.97 11.02 -0.15
CA ASP A 74 15.35 10.57 0.02
C ASP A 74 15.64 9.40 -0.93
N ALA A 75 16.43 9.67 -1.96
CA ALA A 75 16.78 8.70 -2.99
C ALA A 75 17.62 7.53 -2.47
N GLU A 76 18.48 7.74 -1.47
CA GLU A 76 19.33 6.68 -0.93
C GLU A 76 18.53 5.70 -0.07
N VAL A 77 17.59 6.25 0.73
CA VAL A 77 16.66 5.42 1.49
C VAL A 77 15.77 4.62 0.54
N LEU A 78 15.25 5.24 -0.52
CA LEU A 78 14.39 4.53 -1.46
C LEU A 78 15.16 3.45 -2.25
N ARG A 79 16.40 3.74 -2.68
CA ARG A 79 17.27 2.76 -3.32
C ARG A 79 17.47 1.53 -2.43
N SER A 80 17.79 1.76 -1.16
CA SER A 80 18.01 0.69 -0.18
C SER A 80 16.76 -0.19 -0.02
N ARG A 81 15.55 0.40 -0.09
CA ARG A 81 14.30 -0.36 -0.08
C ARG A 81 14.12 -1.21 -1.34
N PHE A 82 14.37 -0.66 -2.53
CA PHE A 82 14.30 -1.43 -3.77
C PHE A 82 15.31 -2.58 -3.82
N GLU A 83 16.52 -2.39 -3.30
CA GLU A 83 17.53 -3.45 -3.20
C GLU A 83 17.08 -4.55 -2.24
N ALA A 84 16.50 -4.19 -1.09
CA ALA A 84 15.94 -5.15 -0.14
C ALA A 84 14.77 -5.95 -0.74
N ASP A 85 13.83 -5.27 -1.42
CA ASP A 85 12.70 -5.92 -2.11
C ASP A 85 13.21 -6.91 -3.17
N ASN A 86 14.22 -6.53 -3.95
CA ASN A 86 14.81 -7.40 -4.96
C ASN A 86 15.54 -8.61 -4.36
N ALA A 87 16.22 -8.43 -3.22
CA ALA A 87 16.84 -9.54 -2.51
C ALA A 87 15.79 -10.55 -2.02
N GLU A 88 14.64 -10.09 -1.53
CA GLU A 88 13.53 -10.98 -1.16
C GLU A 88 12.89 -11.66 -2.38
N ARG A 89 12.71 -10.93 -3.48
CA ARG A 89 12.22 -11.51 -4.75
C ARG A 89 13.13 -12.62 -5.25
N GLU A 90 14.45 -12.42 -5.21
CA GLU A 90 15.43 -13.43 -5.62
C GLU A 90 15.34 -14.69 -4.74
N LYS A 91 15.23 -14.54 -3.41
CA LYS A 91 15.04 -15.67 -2.48
C LYS A 91 13.75 -16.47 -2.79
N LEU A 92 12.69 -15.77 -3.18
CA LEU A 92 11.40 -16.36 -3.54
C LEU A 92 11.36 -16.91 -4.99
N GLY A 93 12.45 -16.77 -5.76
CA GLY A 93 12.50 -17.17 -7.17
C GLY A 93 11.62 -16.30 -8.09
N LEU A 94 11.28 -15.10 -7.65
CA LEU A 94 10.50 -14.12 -8.40
C LEU A 94 11.41 -13.28 -9.31
N HIS A 95 10.81 -12.66 -10.33
CA HIS A 95 11.53 -11.74 -11.21
C HIS A 95 12.00 -10.49 -10.44
N VAL A 96 13.31 -10.25 -10.47
CA VAL A 96 13.95 -9.03 -9.94
C VAL A 96 13.54 -7.84 -10.80
N MET A 97 13.12 -6.76 -10.15
CA MET A 97 12.70 -5.54 -10.82
C MET A 97 13.89 -4.61 -11.05
N PRO A 98 14.05 -4.01 -12.26
CA PRO A 98 15.07 -3.00 -12.47
C PRO A 98 14.78 -1.79 -11.58
N ILE A 99 15.83 -1.25 -10.94
CA ILE A 99 15.73 -0.02 -10.16
C ILE A 99 15.51 1.16 -11.12
N ASP A 100 14.51 2.00 -10.82
CA ASP A 100 14.21 3.19 -11.61
C ASP A 100 15.18 4.34 -11.28
N GLU A 101 16.28 4.41 -12.03
CA GLU A 101 17.29 5.44 -11.88
C GLU A 101 16.78 6.85 -12.21
N PHE A 102 15.73 6.97 -13.04
CA PHE A 102 15.12 8.27 -13.35
C PHE A 102 14.33 8.79 -12.17
N LEU A 103 13.54 7.93 -11.52
CA LEU A 103 12.85 8.26 -10.27
C LEU A 103 13.85 8.70 -9.21
N LEU A 104 14.88 7.89 -8.95
CA LEU A 104 15.89 8.19 -7.92
C LEU A 104 16.62 9.52 -8.17
N THR A 105 16.90 9.85 -9.44
CA THR A 105 17.51 11.14 -9.80
C THR A 105 16.56 12.34 -9.61
N ALA A 106 15.25 12.11 -9.72
CA ALA A 106 14.23 13.15 -9.61
C ALA A 106 13.84 13.45 -8.14
N LEU A 107 13.86 12.45 -7.25
CA LEU A 107 13.40 12.60 -5.85
C LEU A 107 14.01 13.79 -5.10
N PRO A 108 15.32 14.07 -5.16
CA PRO A 108 15.91 15.20 -4.43
C PRO A 108 15.43 16.57 -4.92
N GLN A 109 14.82 16.63 -6.11
CA GLN A 109 14.28 17.85 -6.71
C GLN A 109 12.80 18.08 -6.35
N MET A 110 12.15 17.09 -5.74
CA MET A 110 10.76 17.19 -5.31
C MET A 110 10.65 18.02 -4.03
N THR A 111 9.62 18.86 -3.97
CA THR A 111 9.23 19.50 -2.71
C THR A 111 8.45 18.50 -1.87
N ALA A 112 8.47 18.66 -0.55
CA ALA A 112 7.65 17.85 0.35
C ALA A 112 6.19 17.82 -0.11
N CYS A 113 5.67 16.60 -0.34
CA CYS A 113 4.33 16.36 -0.84
C CYS A 113 3.75 15.07 -0.27
N ALA A 114 2.44 14.92 -0.40
CA ALA A 114 1.73 13.68 -0.14
C ALA A 114 0.99 13.24 -1.40
N GLY A 115 0.91 11.93 -1.62
CA GLY A 115 0.22 11.30 -2.74
C GLY A 115 -0.90 10.39 -2.26
N ILE A 116 -1.92 10.21 -3.11
CA ILE A 116 -2.99 9.24 -2.89
C ILE A 116 -3.37 8.60 -4.22
N ALA A 117 -3.50 7.27 -4.24
CA ALA A 117 -4.05 6.51 -5.34
C ALA A 117 -5.43 5.97 -4.93
N LEU A 118 -6.45 6.27 -5.73
CA LEU A 118 -7.84 5.85 -5.48
C LEU A 118 -8.32 4.92 -6.61
N GLY A 119 -8.91 3.80 -6.23
CA GLY A 119 -9.55 2.86 -7.16
C GLY A 119 -10.91 3.37 -7.63
N VAL A 120 -10.95 4.01 -8.80
CA VAL A 120 -12.20 4.60 -9.35
C VAL A 120 -13.27 3.53 -9.57
N ASP A 121 -12.89 2.33 -10.04
CA ASP A 121 -13.86 1.24 -10.24
C ASP A 121 -14.47 0.79 -8.91
N ARG A 122 -13.67 0.66 -7.85
CA ARG A 122 -14.16 0.34 -6.49
C ARG A 122 -15.06 1.44 -5.93
N LEU A 123 -14.74 2.71 -6.20
CA LEU A 123 -15.61 3.83 -5.84
C LEU A 123 -16.96 3.75 -6.58
N LEU A 124 -16.95 3.43 -7.87
CA LEU A 124 -18.17 3.25 -8.65
C LEU A 124 -18.99 2.05 -8.17
N MET A 125 -18.35 0.95 -7.77
CA MET A 125 -19.03 -0.21 -7.17
C MET A 125 -19.86 0.20 -5.96
N ILE A 126 -19.27 1.00 -5.06
CA ILE A 126 -19.95 1.47 -3.86
C ILE A 126 -21.04 2.49 -4.22
N ALA A 127 -20.71 3.48 -5.06
CA ALA A 127 -21.65 4.54 -5.44
C ALA A 127 -22.87 4.04 -6.22
N THR A 128 -22.76 2.87 -6.88
CA THR A 128 -23.84 2.24 -7.64
C THR A 128 -24.44 1.01 -6.94
N GLU A 129 -24.00 0.70 -5.72
CA GLU A 129 -24.44 -0.48 -4.95
C GLU A 129 -24.25 -1.79 -5.72
N HIS A 130 -23.15 -1.90 -6.46
CA HIS A 130 -22.77 -3.04 -7.27
C HIS A 130 -21.40 -3.56 -6.83
N MET A 131 -21.38 -4.51 -5.88
CA MET A 131 -20.16 -5.09 -5.32
C MET A 131 -19.47 -6.12 -6.24
N GLN A 132 -19.43 -5.85 -7.55
CA GLN A 132 -18.74 -6.63 -8.58
C GLN A 132 -18.11 -5.68 -9.62
N LEU A 133 -16.81 -5.79 -9.87
CA LEU A 133 -16.08 -4.90 -10.81
C LEU A 133 -16.67 -4.94 -12.23
N GLU A 134 -17.14 -6.10 -12.68
CA GLU A 134 -17.67 -6.31 -14.03
C GLU A 134 -18.98 -5.53 -14.27
N LYS A 135 -19.64 -5.07 -13.21
CA LYS A 135 -20.86 -4.26 -13.29
C LYS A 135 -20.59 -2.79 -13.54
N VAL A 136 -19.36 -2.32 -13.28
CA VAL A 136 -18.96 -0.92 -13.43
C VAL A 136 -17.96 -0.71 -14.57
N ILE A 137 -17.46 -1.79 -15.17
CA ILE A 137 -16.58 -1.77 -16.33
C ILE A 137 -17.37 -2.14 -17.58
N THR A 138 -17.32 -1.29 -18.62
CA THR A 138 -18.10 -1.48 -19.86
C THR A 138 -17.78 -2.79 -20.59
N PHE A 139 -16.51 -3.19 -20.63
CA PHE A 139 -16.03 -4.42 -21.28
C PHE A 139 -15.03 -5.13 -20.36
N PRO A 140 -15.48 -6.06 -19.49
CA PRO A 140 -14.59 -6.79 -18.58
C PRO A 140 -13.63 -7.72 -19.32
N ALA A 141 -12.51 -8.07 -18.67
CA ALA A 141 -11.44 -8.89 -19.24
C ALA A 141 -11.90 -10.31 -19.69
N SER A 142 -12.99 -10.83 -19.11
CA SER A 142 -13.58 -12.11 -19.51
C SER A 142 -14.25 -12.10 -20.89
N ILE A 143 -14.44 -10.93 -21.49
CA ILE A 143 -14.97 -10.76 -22.85
C ILE A 143 -13.84 -10.80 -23.91
N SER A 144 -12.59 -11.06 -23.51
CA SER A 144 -11.44 -11.14 -24.42
C SER A 144 -11.41 -12.40 -25.30
#